data_AF-A0A6I6MPX9-F1
#
_entry.id   AF-A0A6I6MPX9-F1
#
_cell.length_a   1.000
_cell.length_b   1.000
_cell.length_c   1.000
_cell.angle_alpha   90.00
_cell.angle_beta   90.00
_cell.angle_gamma   90.00
#
_symmetry.space_group_name_H-M   'P 1'
#
loop_
_entity.id
_entity.type
_entity.pdbx_description
1 polymer ?
#
loop_
_entity_poly.entity_id
_entity_poly.type
_entity_poly.pdbx_seq_one_letter_code
_entity_poly.pdbx_strand_id
1 'polypeptide(L)'
;MKWLIGLGVVVAIAGGAFWYFVADGATPTQADGEFDIAAYRALVANDAPETLPQEVRVEFVGESAAPSFAAVAGDFSGDKTFAYVSFQIVAPDGATIIDGAVDAETLSVMSDGSGAFDAAAYQRVLDAETQAARVMITHEHLDHVMAIARHPQPAAIAAQLRLTQSQLDGLPEHAPGGVLGPEIAGITTIDISAPTRIAPGIVAVAKPGHAPGEIAIYVRTTSEREYLFIGDIAWLMGAIERTSSRPRFIRFIMPGVDPDRPAVLRQIRALHDLRTAEPDLVIVPAHDDEYLRGLVGSGALIEQFVVRAAETPAPSGESPPASP
;
A
#
# COMPACT_ATOMS: atom_id res chain seq x y z
N MET A 1 -42.63 27.53 -23.30
CA MET A 1 -43.02 26.15 -22.93
C MET A 1 -42.10 25.08 -23.53
N LYS A 2 -41.92 24.99 -24.85
CA LYS A 2 -40.99 24.00 -25.47
C LYS A 2 -39.54 24.14 -25.01
N TRP A 3 -39.03 25.36 -24.84
CA TRP A 3 -37.68 25.63 -24.35
C TRP A 3 -37.48 25.25 -22.87
N LEU A 4 -38.53 25.38 -22.03
CA LEU A 4 -38.51 24.95 -20.63
C LEU A 4 -38.45 23.42 -20.51
N ILE A 5 -39.19 22.72 -21.38
CA ILE A 5 -39.12 21.24 -21.47
C ILE A 5 -37.71 20.82 -21.92
N GLY A 6 -37.17 21.46 -22.96
CA GLY A 6 -35.81 21.18 -23.42
C GLY A 6 -34.75 21.43 -22.35
N LEU A 7 -34.86 22.54 -21.61
CA LEU A 7 -33.98 22.84 -20.48
C LEU A 7 -34.11 21.79 -19.37
N GLY A 8 -35.34 21.39 -19.02
CA GLY A 8 -35.57 20.35 -18.01
C GLY A 8 -34.94 19.00 -18.37
N VAL A 9 -35.01 18.60 -19.64
CA VAL A 9 -34.37 17.37 -20.13
C VAL A 9 -32.84 17.45 -20.00
N VAL A 10 -32.23 18.57 -20.39
CA VAL A 10 -30.78 18.77 -20.28
C VAL A 10 -30.33 18.72 -18.81
N VAL A 11 -31.05 19.37 -17.91
CA VAL A 11 -30.76 19.35 -16.48
C VAL A 11 -30.88 17.94 -15.90
N ALA A 12 -31.91 17.17 -16.29
CA ALA A 12 -32.07 15.79 -15.84
C ALA A 12 -30.92 14.89 -16.33
N ILE A 13 -30.50 15.04 -17.59
CA ILE A 13 -29.36 14.30 -18.14
C ILE A 13 -28.06 14.66 -17.40
N ALA A 14 -27.80 15.96 -17.21
CA ALA A 14 -26.62 16.42 -16.50
C ALA A 14 -26.61 15.93 -15.05
N GLY A 15 -27.75 15.97 -14.36
CA GLY A 15 -27.91 15.46 -12.99
C GLY A 15 -27.70 13.95 -12.91
N GLY A 16 -28.25 13.17 -13.85
CA GLY A 16 -28.03 11.72 -13.92
C GLY A 16 -26.57 11.36 -14.20
N ALA A 17 -25.91 12.08 -15.12
CA ALA A 17 -24.49 11.89 -15.41
C ALA A 17 -23.62 12.25 -14.20
N PHE A 18 -23.88 13.37 -13.53
CA PHE A 18 -23.18 13.75 -12.31
C PHE A 18 -23.33 12.67 -11.23
N TRP A 19 -24.56 12.21 -10.99
CA TRP A 19 -24.80 11.15 -10.02
C TRP A 19 -24.01 9.88 -10.37
N TYR A 20 -24.09 9.41 -11.62
CA TYR A 20 -23.44 8.17 -12.04
C TYR A 20 -21.91 8.22 -12.02
N PHE A 21 -21.33 9.34 -12.47
CA PHE A 21 -19.88 9.46 -12.63
C PHE A 21 -19.17 9.97 -11.38
N VAL A 22 -19.81 10.81 -10.56
CA VAL A 22 -19.20 11.52 -9.43
C VAL A 22 -19.74 11.07 -8.07
N ALA A 23 -21.05 10.88 -7.95
CA ALA A 23 -21.67 10.62 -6.64
C ALA A 23 -21.84 9.11 -6.31
N ASP A 24 -22.02 8.26 -7.32
CA ASP A 24 -22.27 6.84 -7.13
C ASP A 24 -20.97 6.03 -7.00
N GLY A 25 -20.73 5.54 -5.79
CA GLY A 25 -19.68 4.58 -5.44
C GLY A 25 -20.20 3.41 -4.62
N ALA A 26 -21.52 3.22 -4.55
CA ALA A 26 -22.13 2.29 -3.61
C ALA A 26 -21.63 0.86 -3.78
N THR A 27 -21.26 0.23 -2.67
CA THR A 27 -20.93 -1.20 -2.64
C THR A 27 -22.21 -2.05 -2.68
N PRO A 28 -22.12 -3.36 -3.01
CA PRO A 28 -23.22 -4.27 -2.71
C PRO A 28 -23.58 -4.27 -1.22
N THR A 29 -24.76 -4.78 -0.88
CA THR A 29 -25.23 -4.87 0.51
C THR A 29 -24.52 -5.95 1.34
N GLN A 30 -23.96 -6.96 0.68
CA GLN A 30 -23.24 -8.08 1.27
C GLN A 30 -22.10 -8.49 0.34
N ALA A 31 -20.98 -8.94 0.91
CA ALA A 31 -19.84 -9.45 0.17
C ALA A 31 -19.11 -10.54 0.98
N ASP A 32 -19.69 -11.74 0.97
CA ASP A 32 -19.12 -12.86 1.72
C ASP A 32 -17.86 -13.42 1.05
N GLY A 33 -16.95 -13.97 1.86
CA GLY A 33 -15.79 -14.74 1.41
C GLY A 33 -14.62 -13.92 0.87
N GLU A 34 -14.66 -12.59 0.94
CA GLU A 34 -13.53 -11.77 0.51
C GLU A 34 -12.35 -11.82 1.48
N PHE A 35 -12.59 -11.86 2.80
CA PHE A 35 -11.53 -11.95 3.81
C PHE A 35 -11.87 -13.03 4.84
N ASP A 36 -11.01 -14.04 4.96
CA ASP A 36 -11.16 -15.14 5.93
C ASP A 36 -10.12 -15.00 7.02
N ILE A 37 -10.36 -14.07 7.96
CA ILE A 37 -9.43 -13.79 9.06
C ILE A 37 -9.20 -15.03 9.95
N ALA A 38 -10.22 -15.89 10.10
CA ALA A 38 -10.06 -17.14 10.83
C ALA A 38 -9.04 -18.07 10.16
N ALA A 39 -9.06 -18.19 8.83
CA ALA A 39 -8.04 -18.92 8.09
C ALA A 39 -6.66 -18.27 8.20
N TYR A 40 -6.56 -16.93 8.22
CA TYR A 40 -5.27 -16.25 8.35
C TYR A 40 -4.66 -16.49 9.74
N ARG A 41 -5.47 -16.35 10.80
CA ARG A 41 -5.10 -16.68 12.18
C ARG A 41 -4.65 -18.14 12.29
N ALA A 42 -5.37 -19.07 11.66
CA ALA A 42 -5.04 -20.51 11.69
C ALA A 42 -3.66 -20.81 11.08
N LEU A 43 -3.27 -20.12 10.01
CA LEU A 43 -1.96 -20.29 9.37
C LEU A 43 -0.79 -19.93 10.27
N VAL A 44 -0.98 -18.97 11.19
CA VAL A 44 0.06 -18.52 12.13
C VAL A 44 -0.15 -19.03 13.56
N ALA A 45 -1.20 -19.81 13.82
CA ALA A 45 -1.61 -20.20 15.18
C ALA A 45 -0.52 -20.94 15.97
N ASN A 46 0.35 -21.68 15.28
CA ASN A 46 1.42 -22.47 15.89
C ASN A 46 2.79 -21.76 15.89
N ASP A 47 2.83 -20.49 15.50
CA ASP A 47 4.07 -19.71 15.55
C ASP A 47 4.49 -19.47 16.99
N ALA A 48 5.77 -19.72 17.29
CA ALA A 48 6.31 -19.52 18.61
C ALA A 48 6.29 -18.01 18.95
N PRO A 49 5.78 -17.59 20.13
CA PRO A 49 5.65 -16.18 20.47
C PRO A 49 6.93 -15.38 20.29
N GLU A 50 8.08 -15.96 20.61
CA GLU A 50 9.41 -15.34 20.48
C GLU A 50 9.87 -15.14 19.02
N THR A 51 9.10 -15.62 18.04
CA THR A 51 9.37 -15.43 16.60
C THR A 51 8.43 -14.41 15.96
N LEU A 52 7.36 -13.99 16.66
CA LEU A 52 6.37 -13.07 16.10
C LEU A 52 6.93 -11.65 15.95
N PRO A 53 6.37 -10.86 15.01
CA PRO A 53 6.59 -9.43 14.92
C PRO A 53 6.42 -8.71 16.26
N GLN A 54 7.35 -7.82 16.58
CA GLN A 54 7.35 -7.05 17.82
C GLN A 54 6.54 -5.76 17.68
N GLU A 55 6.72 -5.08 16.55
CA GLU A 55 6.13 -3.78 16.29
C GLU A 55 5.93 -3.56 14.79
N VAL A 56 5.03 -2.62 14.48
CA VAL A 56 4.74 -2.16 13.12
C VAL A 56 5.09 -0.69 13.04
N ARG A 57 5.95 -0.35 12.08
CA ARG A 57 6.44 1.01 11.84
C ARG A 57 5.94 1.56 10.52
N VAL A 58 5.89 2.88 10.40
CA VAL A 58 5.51 3.60 9.19
C VAL A 58 6.50 4.74 8.90
N GLU A 59 6.86 4.90 7.63
CA GLU A 59 7.56 6.08 7.10
C GLU A 59 6.59 6.90 6.26
N PHE A 60 6.45 8.18 6.59
CA PHE A 60 5.73 9.16 5.76
C PHE A 60 6.72 9.77 4.78
N VAL A 61 6.73 9.27 3.54
CA VAL A 61 7.71 9.65 2.51
C VAL A 61 7.24 10.87 1.73
N GLY A 62 5.95 10.90 1.39
CA GLY A 62 5.37 11.95 0.60
C GLY A 62 3.96 12.30 1.04
N GLU A 63 3.53 13.51 0.72
CA GLU A 63 2.17 13.97 0.94
C GLU A 63 1.69 14.79 -0.25
N SER A 64 0.41 14.67 -0.60
CA SER A 64 -0.28 15.58 -1.50
C SER A 64 -1.70 15.86 -1.00
N ALA A 65 -2.34 16.91 -1.51
CA ALA A 65 -3.73 17.19 -1.20
C ALA A 65 -4.60 16.94 -2.44
N ALA A 66 -5.74 16.27 -2.24
CA ALA A 66 -6.73 16.12 -3.29
C ALA A 66 -8.14 16.22 -2.70
N PRO A 67 -9.14 16.61 -3.51
CA PRO A 67 -10.53 16.62 -3.07
C PRO A 67 -10.99 15.23 -2.62
N SER A 68 -11.65 15.15 -1.47
CA SER A 68 -12.16 13.90 -0.88
C SER A 68 -12.99 13.05 -1.85
N PHE A 69 -13.77 13.68 -2.75
CA PHE A 69 -14.56 12.95 -3.74
C PHE A 69 -13.72 12.11 -4.69
N ALA A 70 -12.42 12.39 -4.86
CA ALA A 70 -11.53 11.60 -5.70
C ALA A 70 -11.30 10.18 -5.13
N ALA A 71 -11.28 10.05 -3.80
CA ALA A 71 -11.14 8.76 -3.11
C ALA A 71 -12.48 8.13 -2.74
N VAL A 72 -13.49 8.92 -2.40
CA VAL A 72 -14.78 8.43 -1.91
C VAL A 72 -15.92 9.14 -2.64
N ALA A 73 -16.64 8.42 -3.50
CA ALA A 73 -17.71 9.02 -4.29
C ALA A 73 -18.74 9.73 -3.39
N GLY A 74 -19.15 10.92 -3.82
CA GLY A 74 -20.07 11.77 -3.07
C GLY A 74 -19.50 12.39 -1.78
N ASP A 75 -18.20 12.25 -1.48
CA ASP A 75 -17.56 13.02 -0.41
C ASP A 75 -17.24 14.45 -0.86
N PHE A 76 -17.92 15.43 -0.30
CA PHE A 76 -17.65 16.84 -0.60
C PHE A 76 -17.21 17.60 0.64
N SER A 77 -16.55 16.92 1.57
CA SER A 77 -16.05 17.51 2.82
C SER A 77 -14.85 18.45 2.64
N GLY A 78 -14.32 18.54 1.42
CA GLY A 78 -13.17 19.39 1.07
C GLY A 78 -11.97 18.55 0.67
N ASP A 79 -10.78 19.11 0.85
CA ASP A 79 -9.52 18.44 0.54
C ASP A 79 -9.10 17.50 1.68
N LYS A 80 -8.46 16.41 1.29
CA LYS A 80 -7.82 15.44 2.17
C LYS A 80 -6.34 15.34 1.83
N THR A 81 -5.51 15.16 2.85
CA THR A 81 -4.10 14.84 2.68
C THR A 81 -3.97 13.35 2.38
N PHE A 82 -3.34 13.04 1.26
CA PHE A 82 -2.95 11.70 0.86
C PHE A 82 -1.50 11.50 1.27
N ALA A 83 -1.23 10.48 2.09
CA ALA A 83 0.12 10.08 2.43
C ALA A 83 0.63 9.04 1.43
N TYR A 84 1.93 9.06 1.16
CA TYR A 84 2.65 8.03 0.42
C TYR A 84 3.64 7.42 1.40
N VAL A 85 3.35 6.21 1.84
CA VAL A 85 4.00 5.60 2.99
C VAL A 85 4.65 4.27 2.62
N SER A 86 5.54 3.82 3.51
CA SER A 86 6.03 2.45 3.54
C SER A 86 5.88 1.93 4.96
N PHE A 87 5.67 0.62 5.13
CA PHE A 87 5.58 -0.02 6.45
C PHE A 87 6.72 -0.98 6.70
N GLN A 88 7.17 -1.04 7.96
CA GLN A 88 8.18 -1.98 8.42
C GLN A 88 7.61 -2.83 9.55
N ILE A 89 7.54 -4.14 9.31
CA ILE A 89 7.18 -5.14 10.31
C ILE A 89 8.48 -5.62 10.95
N VAL A 90 8.74 -5.23 12.20
CA VAL A 90 9.98 -5.58 12.89
C VAL A 90 9.80 -6.95 13.55
N ALA A 91 10.58 -7.94 13.11
CA ALA A 91 10.56 -9.30 13.64
C ALA A 91 11.97 -9.79 14.01
N PRO A 92 12.08 -10.78 14.93
CA PRO A 92 13.36 -11.37 15.34
C PRO A 92 14.18 -11.98 14.21
N ASP A 93 13.54 -12.51 13.16
CA ASP A 93 14.20 -13.07 11.98
C ASP A 93 14.56 -12.02 10.90
N GLY A 94 14.29 -10.75 11.19
CA GLY A 94 14.54 -9.61 10.31
C GLY A 94 13.24 -8.89 9.91
N ALA A 95 13.38 -7.68 9.40
CA ALA A 95 12.21 -6.88 9.03
C ALA A 95 11.52 -7.41 7.76
N THR A 96 10.21 -7.22 7.68
CA THR A 96 9.46 -7.26 6.41
C THR A 96 9.07 -5.84 6.04
N ILE A 97 9.48 -5.37 4.86
CA ILE A 97 9.04 -4.08 4.32
C ILE A 97 7.81 -4.30 3.44
N ILE A 98 6.82 -3.42 3.56
CA ILE A 98 5.62 -3.39 2.74
C ILE A 98 5.60 -2.04 2.02
N ASP A 99 5.61 -2.10 0.69
CA ASP A 99 5.65 -0.98 -0.24
C ASP A 99 6.94 -0.14 -0.15
N GLY A 100 7.33 0.44 -1.28
CA GLY A 100 8.50 1.30 -1.47
C GLY A 100 8.14 2.78 -1.66
N ALA A 101 6.89 3.17 -1.38
CA ALA A 101 6.36 4.53 -1.52
C ALA A 101 6.61 5.17 -2.91
N VAL A 102 6.42 6.49 -2.98
CA VAL A 102 6.67 7.34 -4.15
C VAL A 102 8.07 7.96 -4.08
N ASP A 103 8.71 8.22 -5.23
CA ASP A 103 9.93 9.04 -5.30
C ASP A 103 9.62 10.52 -5.56
N ALA A 104 10.64 11.38 -5.41
CA ALA A 104 10.50 12.82 -5.55
C ALA A 104 10.00 13.26 -6.94
N GLU A 105 10.52 12.63 -8.01
CA GLU A 105 10.16 12.97 -9.38
C GLU A 105 8.69 12.63 -9.65
N THR A 106 8.30 11.42 -9.28
CA THR A 106 6.95 10.90 -9.47
C THR A 106 5.95 11.70 -8.66
N LEU A 107 6.25 11.99 -7.38
CA LEU A 107 5.39 12.83 -6.55
C LEU A 107 5.24 14.23 -7.13
N SER A 108 6.33 14.85 -7.61
CA SER A 108 6.26 16.16 -8.24
C SER A 108 5.34 16.16 -9.47
N VAL A 109 5.33 15.08 -10.26
CA VAL A 109 4.44 14.97 -11.42
C VAL A 109 2.99 14.75 -10.99
N MET A 110 2.74 13.80 -10.08
CA MET A 110 1.39 13.47 -9.60
C MET A 110 0.68 14.64 -8.93
N SER A 111 1.45 15.47 -8.22
CA SER A 111 0.94 16.59 -7.44
C SER A 111 1.05 17.94 -8.13
N ASP A 112 1.44 17.98 -9.42
CA ASP A 112 1.72 19.23 -10.15
C ASP A 112 2.69 20.17 -9.38
N GLY A 113 3.70 19.56 -8.75
CA GLY A 113 4.73 20.22 -7.95
C GLY A 113 4.29 20.71 -6.56
N SER A 114 3.06 20.41 -6.14
CA SER A 114 2.52 20.87 -4.85
C SER A 114 2.76 19.90 -3.68
N GLY A 115 3.18 18.68 -3.95
CA GLY A 115 3.42 17.65 -2.93
C GLY A 115 4.65 17.93 -2.07
N ALA A 116 4.61 17.44 -0.83
CA ALA A 116 5.73 17.49 0.10
C ALA A 116 6.48 16.16 0.07
N PHE A 117 7.80 16.19 -0.06
CA PHE A 117 8.66 15.00 -0.09
C PHE A 117 9.68 15.04 1.03
N ASP A 118 9.78 13.97 1.82
CA ASP A 118 10.83 13.76 2.81
C ASP A 118 11.90 12.83 2.25
N ALA A 119 13.00 13.42 1.77
CA ALA A 119 14.13 12.68 1.24
C ALA A 119 14.85 11.82 2.29
N ALA A 120 14.81 12.20 3.57
CA ALA A 120 15.40 11.40 4.63
C ALA A 120 14.55 10.18 4.96
N ALA A 121 13.22 10.31 4.93
CA ALA A 121 12.29 9.18 5.02
C ALA A 121 12.48 8.22 3.84
N TYR A 122 12.53 8.73 2.61
CA TYR A 122 12.78 7.90 1.43
C TYR A 122 14.11 7.14 1.51
N GLN A 123 15.17 7.81 1.98
CA GLN A 123 16.46 7.13 2.17
C GLN A 123 16.38 6.02 3.22
N ARG A 124 15.61 6.21 4.31
CA ARG A 124 15.39 5.15 5.31
C ARG A 124 14.61 3.97 4.72
N VAL A 125 13.67 4.20 3.80
CA VAL A 125 12.99 3.13 3.06
C VAL A 125 13.99 2.32 2.23
N LEU A 126 14.82 2.98 1.41
CA LEU A 126 15.86 2.32 0.62
C LEU A 126 16.85 1.50 1.47
N ASP A 127 17.30 2.09 2.58
CA ASP A 127 18.21 1.42 3.52
C ASP A 127 17.53 0.21 4.18
N ALA A 128 16.25 0.33 4.55
CA ALA A 128 15.47 -0.75 5.14
C ALA A 128 15.22 -1.88 4.14
N GLU A 129 14.86 -1.57 2.89
CA GLU A 129 14.71 -2.55 1.81
C GLU A 129 16.00 -3.31 1.52
N THR A 130 17.16 -2.68 1.73
CA THR A 130 18.47 -3.35 1.58
C THR A 130 18.81 -4.26 2.75
N GLN A 131 18.26 -4.00 3.94
CA GLN A 131 18.60 -4.72 5.17
C GLN A 131 17.53 -5.72 5.62
N ALA A 132 16.38 -5.73 4.97
CA ALA A 132 15.23 -6.54 5.36
C ALA A 132 15.50 -8.04 5.16
N ALA A 133 14.72 -8.86 5.87
CA ALA A 133 14.64 -10.27 5.51
C ALA A 133 13.80 -10.44 4.23
N ARG A 134 12.85 -9.52 4.01
CA ARG A 134 11.86 -9.58 2.95
C ARG A 134 11.32 -8.20 2.60
N VAL A 135 11.05 -8.00 1.31
CA VAL A 135 10.38 -6.82 0.77
C VAL A 135 9.18 -7.29 -0.04
N MET A 136 8.01 -6.75 0.28
CA MET A 136 6.72 -7.06 -0.34
C MET A 136 6.09 -5.77 -0.85
N ILE A 137 5.22 -5.90 -1.86
CA ILE A 137 4.35 -4.80 -2.29
C ILE A 137 2.90 -5.24 -2.17
N THR A 138 2.02 -4.31 -1.84
CA THR A 138 0.57 -4.49 -1.89
C THR A 138 0.12 -4.59 -3.34
N HIS A 139 0.66 -3.76 -4.22
CA HIS A 139 0.45 -3.84 -5.67
C HIS A 139 1.51 -3.04 -6.44
N GLU A 140 1.41 -3.07 -7.77
CA GLU A 140 2.42 -2.62 -8.71
C GLU A 140 2.32 -1.14 -9.15
N HIS A 141 1.49 -0.29 -8.54
CA HIS A 141 1.41 1.12 -8.94
C HIS A 141 2.57 1.98 -8.43
N LEU A 142 2.81 3.06 -9.17
CA LEU A 142 3.95 3.96 -9.01
C LEU A 142 4.16 4.48 -7.58
N ASP A 143 3.10 4.81 -6.85
CA ASP A 143 3.17 5.34 -5.49
C ASP A 143 3.42 4.29 -4.40
N HIS A 144 3.54 3.02 -4.80
CA HIS A 144 3.86 1.89 -3.93
C HIS A 144 5.22 1.27 -4.22
N VAL A 145 5.84 1.56 -5.37
CA VAL A 145 6.96 0.74 -5.85
C VAL A 145 8.20 1.53 -6.25
N MET A 146 8.25 2.86 -6.09
CA MET A 146 9.40 3.62 -6.61
C MET A 146 10.72 3.22 -5.96
N ALA A 147 10.76 3.02 -4.64
CA ALA A 147 11.98 2.56 -3.97
C ALA A 147 12.46 1.20 -4.49
N ILE A 148 11.56 0.35 -5.00
CA ILE A 148 11.85 -1.00 -5.49
C ILE A 148 12.20 -0.99 -6.98
N ALA A 149 11.31 -0.45 -7.82
CA ALA A 149 11.46 -0.42 -9.27
C ALA A 149 12.66 0.43 -9.72
N ARG A 150 13.04 1.43 -8.91
CA ARG A 150 14.16 2.35 -9.14
C ARG A 150 15.24 2.23 -8.07
N HIS A 151 15.29 1.12 -7.34
CA HIS A 151 16.26 0.94 -6.25
C HIS A 151 17.69 1.18 -6.75
N PRO A 152 18.54 1.97 -6.04
CA PRO A 152 19.92 2.25 -6.47
C PRO A 152 20.82 1.01 -6.41
N GLN A 153 20.39 -0.04 -5.72
CA GLN A 153 21.09 -1.31 -5.54
C GLN A 153 20.15 -2.50 -5.83
N PRO A 154 19.73 -2.73 -7.09
CA PRO A 154 18.73 -3.76 -7.41
C PRO A 154 19.19 -5.18 -7.03
N ALA A 155 20.49 -5.46 -7.18
CA ALA A 155 21.09 -6.72 -6.77
C ALA A 155 21.00 -6.98 -5.25
N ALA A 156 21.01 -5.92 -4.43
CA ALA A 156 20.97 -6.05 -2.98
C ALA A 156 19.57 -6.44 -2.48
N ILE A 157 18.51 -5.96 -3.16
CA ILE A 157 17.13 -6.21 -2.76
C ILE A 157 16.51 -7.43 -3.46
N ALA A 158 17.04 -7.86 -4.62
CA ALA A 158 16.45 -8.93 -5.43
C ALA A 158 16.18 -10.23 -4.64
N ALA A 159 17.10 -10.65 -3.77
CA ALA A 159 16.92 -11.85 -2.93
C ALA A 159 15.86 -11.69 -1.82
N GLN A 160 15.51 -10.45 -1.48
CA GLN A 160 14.57 -10.09 -0.41
C GLN A 160 13.15 -9.98 -0.96
N LEU A 161 12.99 -9.71 -2.26
CA LEU A 161 11.69 -9.55 -2.90
C LEU A 161 10.84 -10.82 -2.80
N ARG A 162 9.56 -10.63 -2.44
CA ARG A 162 8.53 -11.66 -2.37
C ARG A 162 7.32 -11.18 -3.17
N LEU A 163 7.43 -11.25 -4.49
CA LEU A 163 6.44 -10.73 -5.44
C LEU A 163 5.68 -11.85 -6.12
N THR A 164 4.41 -11.60 -6.44
CA THR A 164 3.64 -12.46 -7.36
C THR A 164 4.09 -12.24 -8.80
N GLN A 165 3.65 -13.11 -9.72
CA GLN A 165 3.92 -12.92 -11.14
C GLN A 165 3.30 -11.61 -11.67
N SER A 166 2.06 -11.31 -11.33
CA SER A 166 1.38 -10.08 -11.77
C SER A 166 2.10 -8.82 -11.28
N GLN A 167 2.60 -8.83 -10.05
CA GLN A 167 3.40 -7.75 -9.51
C GLN A 167 4.71 -7.56 -10.29
N LEU A 168 5.46 -8.66 -10.52
CA LEU A 168 6.71 -8.61 -11.27
C LEU A 168 6.51 -8.15 -12.72
N ASP A 169 5.41 -8.54 -13.35
CA ASP A 169 5.06 -8.15 -14.72
C ASP A 169 4.70 -6.66 -14.85
N GLY A 170 4.18 -6.04 -13.78
CA GLY A 170 3.80 -4.62 -13.75
C GLY A 170 4.95 -3.66 -13.43
N LEU A 171 5.91 -4.08 -12.60
CA LEU A 171 7.06 -3.26 -12.19
C LEU A 171 7.86 -2.59 -13.33
N PRO A 172 8.03 -3.17 -14.54
CA PRO A 172 8.75 -2.51 -15.63
C PRO A 172 8.15 -1.15 -16.04
N GLU A 173 6.85 -0.92 -15.88
CA GLU A 173 6.20 0.37 -16.18
C GLU A 173 6.82 1.54 -15.38
N HIS A 174 7.42 1.22 -14.23
CA HIS A 174 7.94 2.16 -13.27
C HIS A 174 9.47 2.20 -13.22
N ALA A 175 10.13 1.29 -13.94
CA ALA A 175 11.58 1.22 -14.03
C ALA A 175 12.15 2.22 -15.03
N PRO A 176 13.40 2.69 -14.87
CA PRO A 176 14.03 3.60 -15.82
C PRO A 176 14.09 2.99 -17.22
N GLY A 177 13.47 3.66 -18.20
CA GLY A 177 13.43 3.20 -19.58
C GLY A 177 12.57 1.95 -19.81
N GLY A 178 11.70 1.57 -18.86
CA GLY A 178 10.83 0.40 -19.00
C GLY A 178 11.53 -0.93 -18.72
N VAL A 179 12.73 -0.90 -18.12
CA VAL A 179 13.58 -2.09 -17.94
C VAL A 179 14.01 -2.20 -16.48
N LEU A 180 13.58 -3.27 -15.82
CA LEU A 180 14.03 -3.59 -14.47
C LEU A 180 15.50 -3.99 -14.45
N GLY A 181 16.15 -3.78 -13.30
CA GLY A 181 17.44 -4.41 -13.03
C GLY A 181 17.36 -5.92 -13.26
N PRO A 182 18.33 -6.54 -13.96
CA PRO A 182 18.23 -7.95 -14.36
C PRO A 182 18.11 -8.89 -13.17
N GLU A 183 18.63 -8.52 -12.00
CA GLU A 183 18.49 -9.28 -10.76
C GLU A 183 17.05 -9.29 -10.26
N ILE A 184 16.34 -8.16 -10.34
CA ILE A 184 14.92 -8.06 -9.98
C ILE A 184 14.05 -8.77 -11.03
N ALA A 185 14.33 -8.58 -12.32
CA ALA A 185 13.60 -9.25 -13.40
C ALA A 185 13.71 -10.78 -13.34
N GLY A 186 14.77 -11.31 -12.73
CA GLY A 186 15.06 -12.73 -12.63
C GLY A 186 14.64 -13.40 -11.31
N ILE A 187 13.92 -12.72 -10.42
CA ILE A 187 13.52 -13.32 -9.13
C ILE A 187 12.53 -14.48 -9.33
N THR A 188 12.53 -15.40 -8.38
CA THR A 188 11.47 -16.41 -8.26
C THR A 188 10.24 -15.78 -7.60
N THR A 189 9.10 -15.85 -8.26
CA THR A 189 7.83 -15.33 -7.75
C THR A 189 7.18 -16.29 -6.74
N ILE A 190 6.27 -15.76 -5.92
CA ILE A 190 5.49 -16.53 -4.93
C ILE A 190 4.05 -16.75 -5.39
N ASP A 191 3.47 -17.88 -4.96
CA ASP A 191 2.04 -18.16 -5.14
C ASP A 191 1.28 -17.89 -3.83
N ILE A 192 0.36 -16.94 -3.91
CA ILE A 192 -0.55 -16.52 -2.83
C ILE A 192 -1.99 -16.44 -3.35
N SER A 193 -2.32 -17.24 -4.36
CA SER A 193 -3.70 -17.42 -4.86
C SER A 193 -4.65 -17.90 -3.75
N ALA A 194 -4.11 -18.61 -2.75
CA ALA A 194 -4.72 -18.87 -1.46
C ALA A 194 -3.95 -18.12 -0.35
N PRO A 195 -4.56 -17.93 0.84
CA PRO A 195 -3.84 -17.37 1.97
C PRO A 195 -2.60 -18.20 2.30
N THR A 196 -1.44 -17.55 2.33
CA THR A 196 -0.14 -18.22 2.50
C THR A 196 0.62 -17.56 3.63
N ARG A 197 1.14 -18.37 4.56
CA ARG A 197 2.07 -17.90 5.61
C ARG A 197 3.42 -17.52 4.98
N ILE A 198 3.80 -16.25 5.11
CA ILE A 198 5.04 -15.70 4.53
C ILE A 198 6.21 -15.77 5.51
N ALA A 199 5.94 -15.51 6.78
CA ALA A 199 6.87 -15.51 7.91
C ALA A 199 6.05 -15.74 9.20
N PRO A 200 6.69 -15.94 10.37
CA PRO A 200 5.96 -15.97 11.63
C PRO A 200 5.03 -14.77 11.78
N GLY A 201 3.76 -15.02 12.10
CA GLY A 201 2.76 -13.97 12.27
C GLY A 201 2.35 -13.22 11.00
N ILE A 202 2.89 -13.54 9.81
CA ILE A 202 2.62 -12.81 8.56
C ILE A 202 1.98 -13.74 7.53
N VAL A 203 0.81 -13.34 7.02
CA VAL A 203 0.08 -14.03 5.95
C VAL A 203 -0.16 -13.04 4.82
N ALA A 204 -0.04 -13.50 3.57
CA ALA A 204 -0.44 -12.72 2.41
C ALA A 204 -1.44 -13.50 1.55
N VAL A 205 -2.30 -12.77 0.84
CA VAL A 205 -3.32 -13.34 -0.03
C VAL A 205 -3.61 -12.40 -1.20
N ALA A 206 -3.76 -12.96 -2.39
CA ALA A 206 -4.19 -12.22 -3.56
C ALA A 206 -5.59 -11.61 -3.37
N LYS A 207 -5.72 -10.32 -3.73
CA LYS A 207 -6.95 -9.54 -3.74
C LYS A 207 -7.07 -8.69 -5.02
N PRO A 208 -6.91 -9.30 -6.22
CA PRO A 208 -6.97 -8.56 -7.47
C PRO A 208 -8.29 -7.79 -7.58
N GLY A 209 -8.20 -6.57 -8.11
CA GLY A 209 -9.33 -5.65 -8.15
C GLY A 209 -8.88 -4.27 -8.55
N HIS A 210 -8.18 -3.60 -7.63
CA HIS A 210 -7.57 -2.29 -7.86
C HIS A 210 -6.42 -2.34 -8.85
N ALA A 211 -5.59 -3.38 -8.73
CA ALA A 211 -4.57 -3.77 -9.68
C ALA A 211 -4.60 -5.31 -9.86
N PRO A 212 -4.04 -5.84 -10.97
CA PRO A 212 -3.85 -7.28 -11.15
C PRO A 212 -3.07 -7.94 -10.02
N GLY A 213 -2.01 -7.29 -9.53
CA GLY A 213 -1.14 -7.79 -8.47
C GLY A 213 -1.52 -7.38 -7.04
N GLU A 214 -2.73 -6.86 -6.82
CA GLU A 214 -3.20 -6.44 -5.49
C GLU A 214 -3.24 -7.60 -4.49
N ILE A 215 -2.73 -7.38 -3.28
CA ILE A 215 -2.69 -8.34 -2.18
C ILE A 215 -3.10 -7.68 -0.87
N ALA A 216 -3.66 -8.48 0.05
CA ALA A 216 -3.78 -8.10 1.45
C ALA A 216 -2.72 -8.83 2.29
N ILE A 217 -2.16 -8.13 3.27
CA ILE A 217 -1.15 -8.67 4.18
C ILE A 217 -1.70 -8.60 5.60
N TYR A 218 -1.83 -9.75 6.23
CA TYR A 218 -2.21 -9.89 7.62
C TYR A 218 -0.97 -10.06 8.50
N VAL A 219 -0.94 -9.36 9.63
CA VAL A 219 0.17 -9.40 10.59
C VAL A 219 -0.38 -9.56 12.01
N ARG A 220 0.14 -10.52 12.77
CA ARG A 220 -0.08 -10.64 14.22
C ARG A 220 1.21 -10.40 14.99
N THR A 221 1.19 -9.48 15.94
CA THR A 221 2.36 -9.15 16.77
C THR A 221 2.40 -9.96 18.08
N THR A 222 3.55 -9.92 18.75
CA THR A 222 3.76 -10.42 20.13
C THR A 222 2.82 -9.81 21.16
N SER A 223 2.27 -8.64 20.89
CA SER A 223 1.26 -7.97 21.73
C SER A 223 -0.17 -8.43 21.42
N GLU A 224 -0.34 -9.48 20.63
CA GLU A 224 -1.63 -10.01 20.13
C GLU A 224 -2.42 -9.01 19.27
N ARG A 225 -1.79 -7.90 18.86
CA ARG A 225 -2.42 -6.95 17.93
C ARG A 225 -2.36 -7.51 16.52
N GLU A 226 -3.47 -7.39 15.82
CA GLU A 226 -3.63 -7.87 14.46
C GLU A 226 -3.80 -6.69 13.50
N TYR A 227 -3.18 -6.77 12.33
CA TYR A 227 -3.24 -5.77 11.28
C TYR A 227 -3.64 -6.42 9.97
N LEU A 228 -4.37 -5.67 9.14
CA LEU A 228 -4.66 -6.03 7.76
C LEU A 228 -4.29 -4.84 6.87
N PHE A 229 -3.16 -4.93 6.19
CA PHE A 229 -2.76 -3.98 5.16
C PHE A 229 -3.53 -4.32 3.88
N ILE A 230 -4.24 -3.33 3.36
CA ILE A 230 -5.20 -3.53 2.25
C ILE A 230 -4.80 -2.84 0.95
N GLY A 231 -3.59 -2.28 0.89
CA GLY A 231 -3.11 -1.51 -0.25
C GLY A 231 -4.15 -0.47 -0.69
N ASP A 232 -4.49 -0.54 -1.97
CA ASP A 232 -5.37 0.42 -2.63
C ASP A 232 -6.77 -0.12 -2.89
N ILE A 233 -7.16 -1.23 -2.25
CA ILE A 233 -8.58 -1.60 -2.14
C ILE A 233 -9.40 -0.39 -1.66
N ALA A 234 -8.86 0.39 -0.72
CA ALA A 234 -9.37 1.70 -0.34
C ALA A 234 -8.22 2.69 -0.05
N TRP A 235 -8.21 3.83 -0.76
CA TRP A 235 -7.25 4.91 -0.49
C TRP A 235 -7.45 5.56 0.88
N LEU A 236 -8.72 5.83 1.23
CA LEU A 236 -9.12 6.45 2.50
C LEU A 236 -10.01 5.49 3.29
N MET A 237 -9.90 5.51 4.63
CA MET A 237 -10.79 4.73 5.50
C MET A 237 -12.25 5.10 5.29
N GLY A 238 -12.54 6.35 4.93
CA GLY A 238 -13.87 6.82 4.60
C GLY A 238 -14.60 5.96 3.54
N ALA A 239 -13.87 5.30 2.63
CA ALA A 239 -14.47 4.41 1.64
C ALA A 239 -15.12 3.17 2.30
N ILE A 240 -14.42 2.61 3.28
CA ILE A 240 -14.88 1.46 4.07
C ILE A 240 -16.00 1.89 5.01
N GLU A 241 -15.82 3.01 5.72
CA GLU A 241 -16.80 3.50 6.68
C GLU A 241 -18.14 3.87 6.03
N ARG A 242 -18.09 4.46 4.84
CA ARG A 242 -19.27 4.89 4.09
C ARG A 242 -19.77 3.87 3.07
N THR A 243 -19.09 2.73 2.92
CA THR A 243 -19.40 1.71 1.91
C THR A 243 -19.51 2.32 0.51
N SER A 244 -18.53 3.16 0.16
CA SER A 244 -18.51 3.93 -1.08
C SER A 244 -17.11 3.97 -1.65
N SER A 245 -16.92 3.42 -2.85
CA SER A 245 -15.62 3.47 -3.53
C SER A 245 -15.37 4.81 -4.22
N ARG A 246 -14.22 4.90 -4.86
CA ARG A 246 -13.84 5.98 -5.78
C ARG A 246 -14.93 6.22 -6.84
N PRO A 247 -15.12 7.46 -7.31
CA PRO A 247 -16.08 7.79 -8.37
C PRO A 247 -15.67 7.18 -9.70
N ARG A 248 -16.63 6.87 -10.58
CA ARG A 248 -16.32 6.25 -11.89
C ARG A 248 -15.44 7.11 -12.78
N PHE A 249 -15.51 8.43 -12.64
CA PHE A 249 -14.70 9.31 -13.49
C PHE A 249 -13.20 9.16 -13.23
N ILE A 250 -12.78 8.66 -12.05
CA ILE A 250 -11.36 8.52 -11.71
C ILE A 250 -10.61 7.70 -12.76
N ARG A 251 -11.27 6.67 -13.31
CA ARG A 251 -10.73 5.76 -14.33
C ARG A 251 -10.44 6.44 -15.67
N PHE A 252 -11.04 7.61 -15.92
CA PHE A 252 -10.77 8.39 -17.13
C PHE A 252 -9.56 9.32 -16.98
N ILE A 253 -9.21 9.69 -15.75
CA ILE A 253 -8.08 10.59 -15.48
C ILE A 253 -6.85 9.83 -14.95
N MET A 254 -7.04 8.64 -14.39
CA MET A 254 -6.01 7.73 -13.92
C MET A 254 -6.26 6.34 -14.54
N PRO A 255 -5.78 6.13 -15.79
CA PRO A 255 -5.84 4.83 -16.43
C PRO A 255 -5.15 3.78 -15.56
N GLY A 256 -5.71 2.57 -15.50
CA GLY A 256 -5.16 1.49 -14.66
C GLY A 256 -5.82 1.36 -13.28
N VAL A 257 -6.50 2.41 -12.79
CA VAL A 257 -7.25 2.32 -11.52
C VAL A 257 -8.51 1.46 -11.65
N ASP A 258 -8.68 0.50 -10.74
CA ASP A 258 -9.84 -0.37 -10.59
C ASP A 258 -10.27 -1.06 -11.91
N PRO A 259 -9.38 -1.81 -12.59
CA PRO A 259 -9.72 -2.55 -13.79
C PRO A 259 -10.90 -3.49 -13.54
N ASP A 260 -10.97 -4.10 -12.35
CA ASP A 260 -12.10 -4.87 -11.84
C ASP A 260 -12.79 -4.15 -10.67
N ARG A 261 -13.47 -3.05 -11.00
CA ARG A 261 -14.31 -2.30 -10.05
C ARG A 261 -15.34 -3.18 -9.30
N PRO A 262 -16.05 -4.15 -9.93
CA PRO A 262 -16.91 -5.06 -9.19
C PRO A 262 -16.22 -5.80 -8.04
N ALA A 263 -15.00 -6.30 -8.25
CA ALA A 263 -14.20 -6.91 -7.18
C ALA A 263 -13.89 -5.90 -6.06
N VAL A 264 -13.41 -4.70 -6.40
CA VAL A 264 -13.11 -3.64 -5.42
C VAL A 264 -14.34 -3.27 -4.58
N LEU A 265 -15.52 -3.13 -5.20
CA LEU A 265 -16.77 -2.85 -4.47
C LEU A 265 -17.13 -3.96 -3.48
N ARG A 266 -16.92 -5.23 -3.84
CA ARG A 266 -17.12 -6.36 -2.93
C ARG A 266 -16.11 -6.33 -1.79
N GLN A 267 -14.83 -6.08 -2.08
CA GLN A 267 -13.77 -5.99 -1.07
C GLN A 267 -14.04 -4.86 -0.06
N ILE A 268 -14.42 -3.65 -0.52
CA ILE A 268 -14.78 -2.54 0.38
C ILE A 268 -15.97 -2.92 1.27
N ARG A 269 -17.00 -3.59 0.72
CA ARG A 269 -18.12 -4.06 1.54
C ARG A 269 -17.66 -5.05 2.60
N ALA A 270 -16.84 -6.02 2.23
CA ALA A 270 -16.34 -7.03 3.15
C ALA A 270 -15.44 -6.43 4.24
N LEU A 271 -14.62 -5.43 3.92
CA LEU A 271 -13.82 -4.69 4.91
C LEU A 271 -14.70 -3.92 5.90
N HIS A 272 -15.83 -3.37 5.43
CA HIS A 272 -16.81 -2.72 6.30
C HIS A 272 -17.45 -3.71 7.28
N ASP A 273 -17.89 -4.86 6.76
CA ASP A 273 -18.43 -5.95 7.58
C ASP A 273 -17.40 -6.46 8.58
N LEU A 274 -16.17 -6.64 8.12
CA LEU A 274 -15.06 -7.12 8.93
C LEU A 274 -14.74 -6.17 10.09
N ARG A 275 -14.70 -4.85 9.85
CA ARG A 275 -14.49 -3.86 10.91
C ARG A 275 -15.53 -3.94 12.03
N THR A 276 -16.78 -4.29 11.67
CA THR A 276 -17.85 -4.47 12.65
C THR A 276 -17.70 -5.78 13.42
N ALA A 277 -17.30 -6.86 12.72
CA ALA A 277 -17.15 -8.19 13.31
C ALA A 277 -15.87 -8.34 14.16
N GLU A 278 -14.80 -7.63 13.79
CA GLU A 278 -13.45 -7.73 14.36
C GLU A 278 -12.93 -6.32 14.73
N PRO A 279 -13.50 -5.67 15.75
CA PRO A 279 -13.18 -4.28 16.09
C PRO A 279 -11.74 -4.05 16.55
N ASP A 280 -11.05 -5.11 16.98
CA ASP A 280 -9.65 -5.07 17.42
C ASP A 280 -8.66 -5.25 16.25
N LEU A 281 -9.14 -5.68 15.07
CA LEU A 281 -8.31 -5.80 13.86
C LEU A 281 -8.04 -4.40 13.28
N VAL A 282 -6.77 -4.03 13.21
CA VAL A 282 -6.35 -2.75 12.65
C VAL A 282 -6.29 -2.87 11.13
N ILE A 283 -7.32 -2.39 10.44
CA ILE A 283 -7.30 -2.24 8.97
C ILE A 283 -6.45 -1.01 8.61
N VAL A 284 -5.46 -1.19 7.73
CA VAL A 284 -4.47 -0.16 7.36
C VAL A 284 -4.57 0.14 5.86
N PRO A 285 -5.16 1.29 5.45
CA PRO A 285 -5.12 1.76 4.07
C PRO A 285 -3.76 2.40 3.75
N ALA A 286 -3.49 2.63 2.47
CA ALA A 286 -2.21 3.21 2.05
C ALA A 286 -2.14 4.75 2.17
N HIS A 287 -3.23 5.47 1.91
CA HIS A 287 -3.14 6.92 1.68
C HIS A 287 -3.84 7.83 2.68
N ASP A 288 -4.50 7.30 3.71
CA ASP A 288 -5.22 8.12 4.69
C ASP A 288 -4.30 8.71 5.75
N ASP A 289 -3.70 9.88 5.48
CA ASP A 289 -2.73 10.54 6.37
C ASP A 289 -3.28 10.71 7.80
N GLU A 290 -4.47 11.29 7.92
CA GLU A 290 -5.12 11.56 9.20
C GLU A 290 -5.32 10.27 10.00
N TYR A 291 -5.79 9.20 9.34
CA TYR A 291 -5.98 7.90 9.98
C TYR A 291 -4.65 7.25 10.38
N LEU A 292 -3.65 7.24 9.50
CA LEU A 292 -2.34 6.65 9.77
C LEU A 292 -1.62 7.37 10.93
N ARG A 293 -1.68 8.71 10.96
CA ARG A 293 -1.16 9.51 12.09
C ARG A 293 -1.98 9.27 13.36
N GLY A 294 -3.27 9.01 13.26
CA GLY A 294 -4.11 8.55 14.38
C GLY A 294 -3.64 7.20 14.94
N LEU A 295 -3.28 6.25 14.08
CA LEU A 295 -2.70 4.97 14.50
C LEU A 295 -1.36 5.17 15.20
N VAL A 296 -0.51 6.08 14.73
CA VAL A 296 0.72 6.49 15.43
C VAL A 296 0.41 7.07 16.81
N GLY A 297 -0.53 8.02 16.90
CA GLY A 297 -0.93 8.64 18.17
C GLY A 297 -1.49 7.65 19.20
N SER A 298 -2.12 6.56 18.75
CA SER A 298 -2.63 5.48 19.60
C SER A 298 -1.57 4.44 20.00
N GLY A 299 -0.38 4.48 19.40
CA GLY A 299 0.66 3.46 19.54
C GLY A 299 0.36 2.14 18.79
N ALA A 300 -0.61 2.15 17.87
CA ALA A 300 -0.84 1.04 16.95
C ALA A 300 0.21 1.01 15.83
N LEU A 301 0.71 2.17 15.41
CA LEU A 301 1.89 2.26 14.56
C LEU A 301 2.99 3.03 15.31
N ILE A 302 4.24 2.79 14.95
CA ILE A 302 5.38 3.57 15.43
C ILE A 302 5.95 4.35 14.25
N GLU A 303 6.11 5.66 14.40
CA GLU A 303 6.72 6.47 13.34
C GLU A 303 8.21 6.18 13.22
N GLN A 304 8.68 6.23 11.97
CA GLN A 304 10.05 5.99 11.52
C GLN A 304 10.51 4.53 11.57
N PHE A 305 11.23 4.13 10.54
CA PHE A 305 11.87 2.83 10.43
C PHE A 305 13.11 2.74 11.31
N VAL A 306 13.38 1.50 11.74
CA VAL A 306 14.67 1.13 12.33
C VAL A 306 15.54 0.55 11.23
N VAL A 307 16.62 1.26 10.92
CA VAL A 307 17.69 0.80 10.02
C VAL A 307 18.99 0.69 10.81
N ARG A 308 19.76 -0.37 10.56
CA ARG A 308 21.09 -0.51 11.16
C ARG A 308 22.01 0.50 10.51
N ALA A 309 22.87 1.13 11.32
CA ALA A 309 23.92 1.98 10.78
C ALA A 309 24.81 1.15 9.85
N ALA A 310 25.15 1.70 8.68
CA ALA A 310 26.13 1.08 7.79
C ALA A 310 27.44 0.87 8.55
N GLU A 311 27.95 -0.36 8.60
CA GLU A 311 29.29 -0.62 9.12
C GLU A 311 30.27 0.21 8.29
N THR A 312 30.93 1.18 8.93
CA THR A 312 32.02 1.91 8.28
C THR A 312 33.11 0.88 7.98
N PRO A 313 33.57 0.74 6.72
CA PRO A 313 34.66 -0.18 6.44
C PRO A 313 35.85 0.19 7.33
N ALA A 314 36.38 -0.78 8.06
CA ALA A 314 37.56 -0.57 8.88
C ALA A 314 38.64 0.10 8.02
N PRO A 315 39.31 1.17 8.51
CA PRO A 315 40.37 1.80 7.74
C PRO A 315 41.40 0.72 7.40
N SER A 316 41.64 0.53 6.10
CA SER A 316 42.67 -0.38 5.60
C SER A 316 43.97 -0.03 6.32
N GLY A 317 44.43 -0.94 7.18
CA GLY A 317 45.63 -0.72 7.98
C GLY A 317 46.79 -0.38 7.06
N GLU A 318 47.23 0.87 7.11
CA GLU A 318 48.55 1.24 6.61
C GLU A 318 49.57 0.46 7.42
N SER A 319 50.25 -0.47 6.76
CA SER A 319 51.47 -1.07 7.30
C SER A 319 52.45 0.07 7.60
N PRO A 320 53.01 0.16 8.82
CA PRO A 320 53.97 1.20 9.14
C PRO A 320 55.21 1.05 8.24
N PRO A 321 55.83 2.17 7.82
CA PRO A 321 56.99 2.13 6.95
C PRO A 321 58.13 1.37 7.63
N ALA A 322 58.75 0.45 6.89
CA ALA A 322 59.96 -0.22 7.32
C ALA A 322 61.04 0.83 7.65
N SER A 323 61.53 0.79 8.88
CA SER A 323 62.62 1.63 9.36
C SER A 323 63.94 1.26 8.66
N PRO A 324 64.87 2.21 8.51
CA PRO A 324 65.96 2.21 7.51
C PRO A 324 67.04 1.15 7.72
#